data_AF-A0A2P5XW11-F1
#
_entry.id   AF-A0A2P5XW11-F1
#
_cell.length_a   1.000
_cell.length_b   1.000
_cell.length_c   1.000
_cell.angle_alpha   90.00
_cell.angle_beta   90.00
_cell.angle_gamma   90.00
#
_symmetry.space_group_name_H-M   'P 1'
#
loop_
_entity.id
_entity.type
_entity.pdbx_description
1 polymer ?
#
loop_
_entity_poly.entity_id
_entity_poly.type
_entity_poly.pdbx_seq_one_letter_code
_entity_poly.pdbx_strand_id
1 'polypeptide(L)'
;MEFVSGFKRYMLKPDSKVQNLKEQIENLRYQRDRVQHFIDVSKEKGQEFDQDGKIWVNRAEEKIKEEEETVKNLEAQAKKRCFLGLCPNLKSLDLLNKKAEEDAQAVLELIQQASIFI
;
A
#
# COMPACT_ATOMS: atom_id res chain seq x y z
N MET A 1 13.01 38.21 -13.20
CA MET A 1 12.11 37.48 -14.11
C MET A 1 12.07 36.04 -13.65
N GLU A 2 10.96 35.71 -13.00
CA GLU A 2 10.59 34.38 -12.55
C GLU A 2 10.31 33.43 -13.73
N PHE A 3 10.04 32.16 -13.39
CA PHE A 3 9.43 31.14 -14.26
C PHE A 3 10.28 30.70 -15.45
N VAL A 4 11.10 29.65 -15.32
CA VAL A 4 10.85 28.32 -15.93
C VAL A 4 11.92 27.34 -15.40
N SER A 5 11.51 26.36 -14.58
CA SER A 5 12.00 24.95 -14.62
C SER A 5 11.80 24.20 -13.31
N GLY A 6 11.44 24.88 -12.22
CA GLY A 6 10.85 24.23 -11.03
C GLY A 6 9.62 23.36 -11.37
N PHE A 7 8.98 23.65 -12.50
CA PHE A 7 7.84 22.93 -13.05
C PHE A 7 8.18 21.52 -13.58
N LYS A 8 9.44 21.24 -13.94
CA LYS A 8 9.86 19.92 -14.46
C LYS A 8 10.12 18.90 -13.35
N ARG A 9 10.19 19.34 -12.09
CA ARG A 9 10.36 18.47 -10.91
C ARG A 9 9.02 17.95 -10.36
N TYR A 10 7.92 18.56 -10.82
CA TYR A 10 6.55 18.33 -10.36
C TYR A 10 5.68 17.56 -11.37
N MET A 11 6.22 17.27 -12.56
CA MET A 11 5.60 16.36 -13.52
C MET A 11 5.94 14.91 -13.12
N LEU A 12 4.97 14.20 -12.55
CA LEU A 12 4.87 12.74 -12.62
C LEU A 12 6.02 11.97 -11.92
N LYS A 13 5.98 11.86 -10.59
CA LYS A 13 6.70 10.78 -9.87
C LYS A 13 5.73 9.65 -9.53
N PRO A 14 5.46 8.71 -10.45
CA PRO A 14 4.88 7.42 -10.03
C PRO A 14 5.74 6.78 -8.93
N ASP A 15 7.04 7.04 -8.90
CA ASP A 15 7.93 6.64 -7.82
C ASP A 15 7.44 7.09 -6.43
N SER A 16 6.92 8.32 -6.25
CA SER A 16 6.49 8.75 -4.91
C SER A 16 5.17 8.12 -4.47
N LYS A 17 4.25 7.85 -5.40
CA LYS A 17 2.98 7.18 -5.08
C LYS A 17 3.17 5.68 -4.83
N VAL A 18 4.00 5.02 -5.65
CA VAL A 18 4.39 3.62 -5.44
C VAL A 18 5.19 3.46 -4.15
N GLN A 19 6.09 4.40 -3.83
CA GLN A 19 6.80 4.42 -2.54
C GLN A 19 5.82 4.57 -1.37
N ASN A 20 4.87 5.50 -1.45
CA ASN A 20 3.83 5.65 -0.43
C ASN A 20 3.00 4.37 -0.25
N LEU A 21 2.58 3.71 -1.34
CA LEU A 21 1.86 2.43 -1.24
C LEU A 21 2.72 1.35 -0.55
N LYS A 22 4.01 1.26 -0.88
CA LYS A 22 4.94 0.33 -0.19
C LYS A 22 5.06 0.63 1.30
N GLU A 23 5.23 1.88 1.68
CA GLU A 23 5.30 2.28 3.09
C GLU A 23 4.03 1.89 3.85
N GLN A 24 2.86 2.04 3.21
CA GLN A 24 1.58 1.65 3.81
C GLN A 24 1.41 0.13 3.91
N ILE A 25 1.86 -0.64 2.90
CA ILE A 25 1.91 -2.11 2.98
C ILE A 25 2.76 -2.54 4.19
N GLU A 26 3.95 -1.97 4.38
CA GLU A 26 4.82 -2.31 5.51
C GLU A 26 4.20 -1.93 6.86
N ASN A 27 3.52 -0.80 6.95
CA ASN A 27 2.78 -0.43 8.17
C ASN A 27 1.63 -1.42 8.45
N LEU A 28 0.86 -1.80 7.43
CA LEU A 28 -0.19 -2.82 7.58
C LEU A 28 0.40 -4.17 8.03
N ARG A 29 1.55 -4.56 7.47
CA ARG A 29 2.32 -5.75 7.87
C ARG A 29 2.67 -5.71 9.37
N TYR A 30 3.19 -4.56 9.83
CA TYR A 30 3.53 -4.33 11.22
C TYR A 30 2.31 -4.39 12.16
N GLN A 31 1.19 -3.73 11.80
CA GLN A 31 -0.02 -3.80 12.64
C GLN A 31 -0.61 -5.21 12.66
N ARG A 32 -0.60 -5.91 11.52
CA ARG A 32 -1.03 -7.31 11.41
C ARG A 32 -0.26 -8.21 12.37
N ASP A 33 1.06 -8.06 12.43
CA ASP A 33 1.92 -8.82 13.34
C ASP A 33 1.64 -8.48 14.82
N ARG A 34 1.34 -7.21 15.14
CA ARG A 34 0.96 -6.79 16.50
C ARG A 34 -0.37 -7.38 16.96
N VAL A 35 -1.41 -7.32 16.13
CA VAL A 35 -2.72 -7.92 16.46
C VAL A 35 -2.59 -9.43 16.63
N GLN A 36 -1.85 -10.09 15.74
CA GLN A 36 -1.58 -11.52 15.87
C GLN A 36 -0.84 -11.87 17.18
N HIS A 37 0.16 -11.07 17.55
CA HIS A 37 0.85 -11.25 18.83
C HIS A 37 -0.09 -11.10 20.03
N PHE A 38 -0.98 -10.11 20.03
CA PHE A 38 -1.96 -9.91 21.10
C PHE A 38 -2.93 -11.09 21.22
N ILE A 39 -3.39 -11.62 20.08
CA ILE A 39 -4.20 -12.82 19.99
C ILE A 39 -3.49 -14.02 20.63
N ASP A 40 -2.21 -14.24 20.29
CA ASP A 40 -1.44 -15.36 20.78
C ASP A 40 -1.20 -15.27 22.30
N VAL A 41 -0.86 -14.08 22.81
CA VAL A 41 -0.71 -13.82 24.25
C VAL A 41 -2.02 -14.04 25.01
N SER A 42 -3.15 -13.61 24.45
CA SER A 42 -4.48 -13.80 25.09
C SER A 42 -4.85 -15.28 25.16
N LYS A 43 -4.54 -16.04 24.10
CA LYS A 43 -4.73 -17.49 24.04
C LYS A 43 -3.87 -18.22 25.07
N GLU A 44 -2.60 -17.82 25.25
CA GLU A 44 -1.71 -18.36 26.28
C GLU A 44 -2.22 -18.11 27.70
N LYS A 45 -2.84 -16.95 27.93
CA LYS A 45 -3.46 -16.59 29.22
C LYS A 45 -4.82 -17.26 29.47
N GLY A 46 -5.32 -18.07 28.53
CA GLY A 46 -6.62 -18.72 28.63
C GLY A 46 -7.80 -17.75 28.57
N GLN A 47 -7.58 -16.53 28.03
CA GLN A 47 -8.64 -15.54 27.85
C GLN A 47 -9.47 -15.87 26.61
N GLU A 48 -10.72 -15.42 26.61
CA GLU A 48 -11.61 -15.59 25.45
C GLU A 48 -10.98 -14.91 24.23
N PHE A 49 -11.00 -15.64 23.13
CA PHE A 49 -10.26 -15.30 21.92
C PHE A 49 -11.08 -14.36 21.03
N ASP A 50 -10.49 -13.25 20.60
CA ASP A 50 -11.15 -12.26 19.72
C ASP A 50 -11.23 -12.77 18.27
N GLN A 51 -12.38 -13.36 17.92
CA GLN A 51 -12.68 -13.83 16.56
C GLN A 51 -12.60 -12.71 15.52
N ASP A 52 -12.99 -11.49 15.87
CA ASP A 52 -12.93 -10.35 14.97
C ASP A 52 -11.48 -9.96 14.69
N GLY A 53 -10.60 -10.08 15.69
CA GLY A 53 -9.16 -9.92 15.54
C GLY A 53 -8.55 -10.89 14.53
N LYS A 54 -8.92 -12.19 14.54
CA LYS A 54 -8.45 -13.16 13.51
C LYS A 54 -8.99 -12.84 12.12
N ILE A 55 -10.27 -12.47 12.04
CA ILE A 55 -10.88 -12.08 10.76
C ILE A 55 -10.13 -10.88 10.18
N TRP A 56 -9.79 -9.90 11.03
CA TRP A 56 -9.02 -8.74 10.62
C TRP A 56 -7.59 -9.11 10.18
N VAL A 57 -6.87 -9.99 10.90
CA VAL A 57 -5.53 -10.47 10.50
C VAL A 57 -5.57 -11.12 9.12
N ASN A 58 -6.57 -11.98 8.85
CA ASN A 58 -6.73 -12.62 7.55
C ASN A 58 -6.98 -11.59 6.43
N ARG A 59 -7.87 -10.62 6.67
CA ARG A 59 -8.14 -9.52 5.71
C ARG A 59 -6.89 -8.70 5.43
N ALA A 60 -6.10 -8.41 6.46
CA ALA A 60 -4.83 -7.70 6.31
C ALA A 60 -3.83 -8.49 5.47
N GLU A 61 -3.72 -9.81 5.67
CA GLU A 61 -2.85 -10.67 4.86
C GLU A 61 -3.28 -10.74 3.39
N GLU A 62 -4.57 -10.86 3.12
CA GLU A 62 -5.11 -10.82 1.75
C GLU A 62 -4.81 -9.49 1.08
N LYS A 63 -5.05 -8.37 1.79
CA LYS A 63 -4.79 -7.03 1.26
C LYS A 63 -3.32 -6.79 0.96
N ILE A 64 -2.40 -7.25 1.83
CA ILE A 64 -0.96 -7.17 1.58
C ILE A 64 -0.59 -7.89 0.27
N LYS A 65 -1.10 -9.10 0.03
CA LYS A 65 -0.83 -9.87 -1.19
C LYS A 65 -1.34 -9.15 -2.44
N GLU A 66 -2.55 -8.61 -2.40
CA GLU A 66 -3.14 -7.81 -3.48
C GLU A 66 -2.25 -6.59 -3.81
N GLU A 67 -1.87 -5.83 -2.80
CA GLU A 67 -1.11 -4.59 -3.02
C GLU A 67 0.34 -4.82 -3.45
N GLU A 68 0.97 -5.91 -3.00
CA GLU A 68 2.27 -6.33 -3.53
C GLU A 68 2.22 -6.64 -5.03
N GLU A 69 1.12 -7.23 -5.51
CA GLU A 69 0.91 -7.46 -6.95
C GLU A 69 0.70 -6.14 -7.70
N THR A 70 -0.09 -5.22 -7.15
CA THR A 70 -0.26 -3.86 -7.68
C THR A 70 1.10 -3.16 -7.83
N VAL A 71 1.93 -3.18 -6.78
CA VAL A 71 3.28 -2.58 -6.81
C VAL A 71 4.16 -3.20 -7.90
N LYS A 72 4.19 -4.54 -8.02
CA LYS A 72 4.97 -5.22 -9.09
C LYS A 72 4.53 -4.79 -10.49
N ASN A 73 3.22 -4.70 -10.71
CA ASN A 73 2.65 -4.29 -11.98
C ASN A 73 3.00 -2.82 -12.32
N LEU A 74 2.95 -1.93 -11.33
CA LEU A 74 3.33 -0.52 -11.48
C LEU A 74 4.81 -0.36 -11.84
N GLU A 75 5.70 -1.08 -11.15
CA GLU A 75 7.14 -1.03 -11.41
C GLU A 75 7.52 -1.62 -12.77
N ALA A 76 6.90 -2.73 -13.18
CA ALA A 76 7.13 -3.32 -14.50
C ALA A 76 6.74 -2.35 -15.63
N GLN A 77 5.64 -1.63 -15.47
CA GLN A 77 5.21 -0.61 -16.43
C GLN A 77 6.10 0.62 -16.41
N ALA A 78 6.60 1.05 -15.24
CA ALA A 78 7.58 2.12 -15.14
C ALA A 78 8.89 1.75 -15.86
N LYS A 79 9.36 0.51 -15.74
CA LYS A 79 10.55 0.02 -16.46
C LYS A 79 10.34 0.01 -17.98
N LYS A 80 9.15 -0.36 -18.48
CA LYS A 80 8.80 -0.28 -19.91
C LYS A 80 8.88 1.13 -20.49
N ARG A 81 8.92 2.19 -19.67
CA ARG A 81 9.00 3.60 -20.12
C ARG A 81 10.28 3.98 -20.85
N CYS A 82 11.41 3.33 -20.55
CA CYS A 82 12.72 3.85 -20.93
C CYS A 82 13.44 3.08 -22.04
N PHE A 83 12.97 1.89 -22.42
CA PHE A 83 13.75 1.01 -23.30
C PHE A 83 13.50 1.15 -24.81
N LEU A 84 12.50 1.94 -25.24
CA LEU A 84 12.08 1.97 -26.66
C LEU A 84 11.96 3.37 -27.29
N GLY A 85 12.36 4.45 -26.61
CA GLY A 85 12.18 5.82 -27.12
C GLY A 85 10.71 6.28 -27.26
N LEU A 86 9.77 5.39 -26.94
CA LEU A 86 8.32 5.63 -26.90
C LEU A 86 7.87 5.54 -25.45
N CYS A 87 7.75 6.68 -24.79
CA CYS A 87 7.12 6.73 -23.47
C CYS A 87 5.68 6.19 -23.58
N PRO A 88 5.24 5.29 -22.68
CA PRO A 88 3.89 4.73 -22.70
C PRO A 88 2.82 5.80 -22.54
N ASN A 89 1.63 5.46 -23.03
CA ASN A 89 0.44 6.30 -23.06
C ASN A 89 0.15 6.92 -21.68
N LEU A 90 0.32 8.23 -21.53
CA LEU A 90 0.20 8.96 -20.26
C LEU A 90 -1.13 8.69 -19.53
N LYS A 91 -2.22 8.45 -20.26
CA LYS A 91 -3.53 8.10 -19.69
C LYS A 91 -3.54 6.80 -18.88
N SER A 92 -2.78 5.80 -19.32
CA SER A 92 -2.66 4.54 -18.59
C SER A 92 -1.92 4.73 -17.26
N LEU A 93 -0.97 5.68 -17.21
CA LEU A 93 -0.27 6.03 -15.98
C LEU A 93 -1.19 6.74 -14.99
N ASP A 94 -1.98 7.71 -15.45
CA ASP A 94 -2.86 8.47 -14.56
C ASP A 94 -3.90 7.56 -13.90
N LEU A 95 -4.44 6.59 -14.65
CA LEU A 95 -5.32 5.55 -14.11
C LEU A 95 -4.62 4.71 -13.02
N LEU A 96 -3.38 4.30 -13.28
CA LEU A 96 -2.59 3.50 -12.35
C LEU A 96 -2.18 4.27 -11.09
N ASN A 97 -1.83 5.55 -11.23
CA ASN A 97 -1.53 6.45 -10.12
C ASN A 97 -2.78 6.70 -9.26
N LYS A 98 -3.97 6.78 -9.87
CA LYS A 98 -5.24 6.89 -9.16
C LYS A 98 -5.54 5.62 -8.39
N LYS A 99 -5.36 4.46 -9.02
CA LYS A 99 -5.52 3.15 -8.36
C LYS A 99 -4.59 3.01 -7.16
N ALA A 100 -3.30 3.33 -7.30
CA ALA A 100 -2.36 3.28 -6.18
C ALA A 100 -2.73 4.21 -5.01
N GLU A 101 -3.39 5.33 -5.29
CA GLU A 101 -3.85 6.27 -4.27
C GLU A 101 -5.13 5.79 -3.56
N GLU A 102 -6.07 5.21 -4.31
CA GLU A 102 -7.26 4.54 -3.75
C GLU A 102 -6.87 3.32 -2.91
N ASP A 103 -5.95 2.51 -3.41
CA ASP A 103 -5.42 1.33 -2.73
C ASP A 103 -4.69 1.72 -1.43
N ALA A 104 -3.90 2.80 -1.45
CA ALA A 104 -3.31 3.37 -0.25
C ALA A 104 -4.37 3.82 0.76
N GLN A 105 -5.41 4.54 0.34
CA GLN A 105 -6.49 4.93 1.26
C GLN A 105 -7.16 3.71 1.90
N ALA A 106 -7.44 2.66 1.14
CA ALA A 106 -8.01 1.41 1.66
C ALA A 106 -7.08 0.72 2.68
N VAL A 107 -5.76 0.70 2.42
CA VAL A 107 -4.77 0.19 3.38
C VAL A 107 -4.76 1.01 4.67
N LEU A 108 -4.84 2.35 4.56
CA LEU A 108 -4.87 3.23 5.72
C LEU A 108 -6.13 3.01 6.59
N GLU A 109 -7.30 2.85 5.97
CA GLU A 109 -8.54 2.51 6.69
C GLU A 109 -8.41 1.19 7.44
N LEU A 110 -7.78 0.18 6.82
CA LEU A 110 -7.57 -1.11 7.45
C LEU A 110 -6.57 -1.01 8.62
N ILE A 111 -5.53 -0.18 8.50
CA ILE A 111 -4.59 0.15 9.59
C ILE A 111 -5.32 0.81 10.75
N GLN A 112 -6.26 1.73 10.48
CA GLN A 112 -7.05 2.39 11.53
C GLN A 112 -7.93 1.41 12.30
N GLN A 113 -8.44 0.36 11.65
CA GLN A 113 -9.20 -0.70 12.35
C GLN A 113 -8.32 -1.52 13.30
N ALA A 114 -7.00 -1.60 13.07
CA ALA A 114 -6.09 -2.35 13.93
C ALA A 114 -6.14 -1.88 15.40
N SER A 115 -6.39 -0.58 15.64
CA SER A 115 -6.44 -0.03 17.01
C SER A 115 -7.61 -0.53 17.84
N ILE A 116 -8.58 -1.23 17.23
CA ILE A 116 -9.69 -1.86 17.95
C ILE A 116 -9.22 -3.12 18.69
N PHE A 117 -8.16 -3.77 18.18
CA PHE A 117 -7.72 -5.10 18.62
C PHE A 117 -6.43 -5.08 19.46
N ILE A 118 -5.83 -3.91 19.70
CA ILE A 118 -4.56 -3.72 20.43
C ILE A 118 -4.77 -2.74 21.57
#